data_AF-A0A8D0HSZ1-F1
#
_entry.id   AF-A0A8D0HSZ1-F1
#
_cell.length_a   1.000
_cell.length_b   1.000
_cell.length_c   1.000
_cell.angle_alpha   90.00
_cell.angle_beta   90.00
_cell.angle_gamma   90.00
#
_symmetry.space_group_name_H-M   'P 1'
#
loop_
_entity.id
_entity.type
_entity.pdbx_description
1 polymer ?
#
loop_
_entity_poly.entity_id
_entity_poly.type
_entity_poly.pdbx_seq_one_letter_code
_entity_poly.pdbx_strand_id
1 'polypeptide(L)'
;MFSSTDRAMRIRLLQQMEHFIQYLNEPTVNTQIFPHVVHGFLDTNPAIREQTVKSMLLLAPKLNENNLNVELMKHFARLQAKDDQGPIRCNTTVCLGKIGPYLNASTRKRVLISAFSRATKDPFAPSRAAGVLGFAATHNFYSMSDCALKILPVLCALTVDLEKTVRDQAFKAIRSFMTKLETVSEDPGQLSELEKDVHAASTSPGAGVAASWAGWAVTGVSSLTSKLIPALRPVGPGGGRDRGGGGGGGELSR
;
A
#
# COMPACT_ATOMS: atom_id res chain seq x y z
N MET A 1 0.77 16.79 20.95
CA MET A 1 -0.26 16.74 19.88
C MET A 1 -0.58 15.31 19.48
N PHE A 2 0.38 14.49 19.05
CA PHE A 2 0.15 13.05 18.77
C PHE A 2 -0.25 12.22 20.00
N SER A 3 0.12 12.66 21.21
CA SER A 3 -0.31 12.08 22.49
C SER A 3 -1.78 12.32 22.84
N SER A 4 -2.50 13.15 22.08
CA SER A 4 -3.93 13.43 22.34
C SER A 4 -4.77 12.16 22.13
N THR A 5 -5.69 11.90 23.06
CA THR A 5 -6.66 10.80 22.95
C THR A 5 -7.84 11.16 22.04
N ASP A 6 -8.00 12.43 21.68
CA ASP A 6 -9.05 12.91 20.76
C ASP A 6 -8.88 12.30 19.35
N ARG A 7 -9.86 11.47 18.99
CA ARG A 7 -9.95 10.78 17.70
C ARG A 7 -10.03 11.75 16.52
N ALA A 8 -10.73 12.88 16.66
CA ALA A 8 -10.87 13.88 15.59
C ALA A 8 -9.57 14.68 15.38
N MET A 9 -8.81 14.93 16.45
CA MET A 9 -7.47 15.48 16.33
C MET A 9 -6.51 14.49 15.67
N ARG A 10 -6.56 13.21 16.07
CA ARG A 10 -5.71 12.15 15.48
C ARG A 10 -5.93 11.98 13.99
N ILE A 11 -7.18 11.90 13.53
CA ILE A 11 -7.45 11.73 12.10
C ILE A 11 -6.96 12.93 11.28
N ARG A 12 -7.16 14.16 11.78
CA ARG A 12 -6.66 15.39 11.13
C ARG A 12 -5.15 15.42 11.05
N LEU A 13 -4.45 15.05 12.13
CA LEU A 13 -2.99 14.93 12.13
C LEU A 13 -2.49 13.95 11.06
N LEU A 14 -3.13 12.80 10.94
CA LEU A 14 -2.73 11.79 9.95
C LEU A 14 -3.07 12.23 8.52
N GLN A 15 -4.16 12.98 8.32
CA GLN A 15 -4.53 13.57 7.02
C GLN A 15 -3.58 14.67 6.59
N GLN A 16 -3.09 15.48 7.53
CA GLN A 16 -2.21 16.61 7.25
C GLN A 16 -0.72 16.25 7.32
N MET A 17 -0.38 14.97 7.58
CA MET A 17 0.99 14.49 7.75
C MET A 17 1.91 14.90 6.59
N GLU A 18 1.40 14.89 5.36
CA GLU A 18 2.16 15.27 4.16
C GLU A 18 2.69 16.70 4.21
N HIS A 19 2.01 17.61 4.91
CA HIS A 19 2.42 19.02 4.99
C HIS A 19 3.56 19.27 5.98
N PHE A 20 3.73 18.41 6.98
CA PHE A 20 4.70 18.65 8.04
C PHE A 20 5.76 17.55 8.21
N ILE A 21 5.62 16.40 7.55
CA ILE A 21 6.57 15.28 7.67
C ILE A 21 8.02 15.68 7.34
N GLN A 22 8.22 16.59 6.41
CA GLN A 22 9.55 17.08 6.03
C GLN A 22 10.27 17.83 7.16
N TYR A 23 9.53 18.45 8.08
CA TYR A 23 10.08 19.18 9.23
C TYR A 23 10.31 18.29 10.44
N LEU A 24 9.88 17.03 10.40
CA LEU A 24 10.07 16.08 11.49
C LEU A 24 11.40 15.34 11.34
N ASN A 25 12.25 15.43 12.37
CA ASN A 25 13.48 14.65 12.43
C ASN A 25 13.20 13.19 12.85
N GLU A 26 14.07 12.26 12.45
CA GLU A 26 13.92 10.84 12.73
C GLU A 26 13.84 10.51 14.23
N PRO A 27 14.64 11.11 15.14
CA PRO A 27 14.51 10.87 16.56
C PRO A 27 13.12 11.19 17.10
N THR A 28 12.54 12.33 16.71
CA THR A 28 11.19 12.73 17.11
C THR A 28 10.15 11.78 16.55
N VAL A 29 10.29 11.39 15.27
CA VAL A 29 9.37 10.43 14.64
C VAL A 29 9.36 9.11 15.42
N ASN A 30 10.52 8.57 15.77
CA ASN A 30 10.63 7.26 16.41
C ASN A 30 10.24 7.25 17.88
N THR A 31 10.56 8.30 18.64
CA THR A 31 10.38 8.32 20.09
C THR A 31 9.08 8.98 20.54
N GLN A 32 8.57 9.96 19.79
CA GLN A 32 7.42 10.77 20.21
C GLN A 32 6.20 10.64 19.31
N ILE A 33 6.36 10.24 18.03
CA ILE A 33 5.24 10.21 17.08
C ILE A 33 4.76 8.78 16.85
N PHE A 34 5.64 7.91 16.39
CA PHE A 34 5.31 6.53 16.03
C PHE A 34 4.61 5.75 17.15
N PRO A 35 5.05 5.81 18.43
CA PRO A 35 4.38 5.11 19.53
C PRO A 35 2.92 5.52 19.73
N HIS A 36 2.53 6.73 19.32
CA HIS A 36 1.15 7.19 19.39
C HIS A 36 0.36 6.88 18.11
N VAL A 37 1.01 6.95 16.94
CA VAL A 37 0.37 6.65 15.65
C VAL A 37 -0.05 5.18 15.59
N VAL A 38 0.75 4.25 16.10
CA VAL A 38 0.44 2.81 16.03
C VAL A 38 -0.85 2.40 16.73
N HIS A 39 -1.31 3.17 17.73
CA HIS A 39 -2.62 2.96 18.35
C HIS A 39 -3.78 3.11 17.35
N GLY A 40 -3.59 3.90 16.29
CA GLY A 40 -4.58 4.08 15.22
C GLY A 40 -4.90 2.77 14.48
N PHE A 41 -3.98 1.80 14.43
CA PHE A 41 -4.23 0.48 13.83
C PHE A 41 -5.19 -0.40 14.64
N LEU A 42 -5.49 -0.03 15.89
CA LEU A 42 -6.41 -0.72 16.80
C LEU A 42 -7.72 0.04 17.00
N ASP A 43 -7.89 1.20 16.38
CA ASP A 43 -9.06 2.04 16.64
C ASP A 43 -10.35 1.35 16.17
N THR A 44 -11.42 1.52 16.94
CA THR A 44 -12.73 0.98 16.60
C THR A 44 -13.30 1.67 15.36
N ASN A 45 -12.91 2.91 15.07
CA ASN A 45 -13.32 3.64 13.87
C ASN A 45 -12.49 3.22 12.64
N PRO A 46 -13.09 2.60 11.59
CA PRO A 46 -12.39 2.19 10.38
C PRO A 46 -11.64 3.32 9.66
N ALA A 47 -12.18 4.54 9.67
CA ALA A 47 -11.55 5.68 9.00
C ALA A 47 -10.19 6.04 9.63
N ILE A 48 -10.07 5.88 10.95
CA ILE A 48 -8.80 6.10 11.67
C ILE A 48 -7.80 5.01 11.31
N ARG A 49 -8.22 3.74 11.32
CA ARG A 49 -7.36 2.62 10.92
C ARG A 49 -6.85 2.80 9.50
N GLU A 50 -7.74 3.15 8.56
CA GLU A 50 -7.40 3.39 7.17
C GLU A 50 -6.40 4.52 7.00
N GLN A 51 -6.64 5.67 7.64
CA GLN A 51 -5.73 6.81 7.56
C GLN A 51 -4.38 6.51 8.22
N THR A 52 -4.36 5.71 9.28
CA THR A 52 -3.13 5.25 9.94
C THR A 52 -2.28 4.43 8.97
N VAL A 53 -2.88 3.48 8.24
CA VAL A 53 -2.19 2.71 7.18
C VAL A 53 -1.63 3.63 6.10
N LYS A 54 -2.43 4.57 5.59
CA LYS A 54 -1.99 5.51 4.55
C LYS A 54 -0.80 6.36 4.99
N SER A 55 -0.80 6.83 6.23
CA SER A 55 0.29 7.66 6.78
C SER A 55 1.64 6.94 6.85
N MET A 56 1.66 5.59 6.88
CA MET A 56 2.90 4.82 6.93
C MET A 56 3.76 4.98 5.67
N LEU A 57 3.16 5.32 4.52
CA LEU A 57 3.93 5.63 3.31
C LEU A 57 4.88 6.82 3.52
N LEU A 58 4.48 7.79 4.34
CA LEU A 58 5.25 8.99 4.65
C LEU A 58 6.20 8.78 5.83
N LEU A 59 5.79 7.94 6.79
CA LEU A 59 6.56 7.70 8.01
C LEU A 59 7.65 6.63 7.82
N ALA A 60 7.43 5.61 6.99
CA ALA A 60 8.36 4.50 6.81
C ALA A 60 9.83 4.90 6.55
N PRO A 61 10.13 5.93 5.71
CA PRO A 61 11.52 6.36 5.51
C PRO A 61 12.17 6.91 6.79
N LYS A 62 11.39 7.40 7.76
CA LYS A 62 11.91 8.00 9.00
C LYS A 62 11.89 7.02 10.18
N LEU A 63 11.46 5.78 9.99
CA LEU A 63 11.42 4.78 11.06
C LEU A 63 12.75 4.06 11.21
N ASN A 64 13.16 3.85 12.46
CA ASN A 64 14.31 3.02 12.79
C ASN A 64 14.01 1.53 12.55
N GLU A 65 15.07 0.70 12.60
CA GLU A 65 14.96 -0.72 12.27
C GLU A 65 13.92 -1.46 13.11
N ASN A 66 13.85 -1.19 14.42
CA ASN A 66 12.91 -1.85 15.32
C ASN A 66 11.46 -1.48 14.99
N ASN A 67 11.16 -0.18 14.87
CA ASN A 67 9.82 0.30 14.59
C ASN A 67 9.32 -0.18 13.23
N LEU A 68 10.18 -0.19 12.21
CA LEU A 68 9.82 -0.58 10.85
C LEU A 68 9.73 -2.10 10.67
N ASN A 69 10.75 -2.85 11.09
CA ASN A 69 10.86 -4.28 10.77
C ASN A 69 10.20 -5.21 11.80
N VAL A 70 9.88 -4.69 12.99
CA VAL A 70 9.26 -5.46 14.07
C VAL A 70 7.87 -4.93 14.38
N GLU A 71 7.76 -3.70 14.88
CA GLU A 71 6.47 -3.18 15.39
C GLU A 71 5.45 -2.96 14.28
N LEU A 72 5.83 -2.25 13.21
CA LEU A 72 4.92 -2.02 12.08
C LEU A 72 4.48 -3.33 11.42
N MET A 73 5.38 -4.31 11.31
CA MET A 73 5.08 -5.60 10.69
C MET A 73 4.03 -6.39 11.49
N LYS A 74 4.05 -6.33 12.83
CA LYS A 74 3.01 -6.93 13.69
C LYS A 74 1.63 -6.33 13.39
N HIS A 75 1.56 -5.00 13.27
CA HIS A 75 0.31 -4.31 12.97
C HIS A 75 -0.21 -4.64 11.56
N PHE A 76 0.65 -4.64 10.55
CA PHE A 76 0.28 -4.97 9.18
C PHE A 76 -0.19 -6.41 9.06
N ALA A 77 0.50 -7.36 9.68
CA ALA A 77 0.08 -8.76 9.68
C ALA A 77 -1.31 -8.95 10.30
N ARG A 78 -1.61 -8.23 11.39
CA ARG A 78 -2.93 -8.28 12.04
C ARG A 78 -4.01 -7.67 11.15
N LEU A 79 -3.79 -6.46 10.62
CA LEU A 79 -4.78 -5.79 9.77
C LEU A 79 -5.09 -6.61 8.52
N GLN A 80 -4.06 -7.07 7.81
CA GLN A 80 -4.24 -7.87 6.60
C GLN A 80 -4.96 -9.19 6.87
N ALA A 81 -4.83 -9.78 8.06
CA ALA A 81 -5.46 -11.06 8.39
C ALA A 81 -6.85 -10.95 9.04
N LYS A 82 -7.09 -9.89 9.84
CA LYS A 82 -8.22 -9.85 10.78
C LYS A 82 -9.09 -8.60 10.68
N ASP A 83 -8.70 -7.59 9.89
CA ASP A 83 -9.57 -6.41 9.73
C ASP A 83 -10.85 -6.81 9.00
N ASP A 84 -11.99 -6.37 9.52
CA ASP A 84 -13.31 -6.65 8.98
C ASP A 84 -13.55 -5.90 7.65
N GLN A 85 -12.82 -4.81 7.41
CA GLN A 85 -12.98 -3.98 6.22
C GLN A 85 -12.02 -4.41 5.11
N GLY A 86 -12.58 -4.97 4.03
CA GLY A 86 -11.83 -5.33 2.81
C GLY A 86 -10.91 -4.21 2.27
N PRO A 87 -11.37 -2.95 2.19
CA PRO A 87 -10.53 -1.82 1.78
C PRO A 87 -9.30 -1.60 2.67
N ILE A 88 -9.38 -1.84 3.98
CA ILE A 88 -8.25 -1.68 4.90
C ILE A 88 -7.22 -2.80 4.68
N ARG A 89 -7.69 -4.06 4.50
CA ARG A 89 -6.80 -5.19 4.15
C ARG A 89 -6.08 -4.95 2.82
N CYS A 90 -6.80 -4.46 1.82
CA CYS A 90 -6.25 -4.07 0.53
C CYS A 90 -5.18 -2.96 0.69
N ASN A 91 -5.51 -1.86 1.35
CA ASN A 91 -4.59 -0.73 1.56
C ASN A 91 -3.34 -1.13 2.36
N THR A 92 -3.48 -2.04 3.33
CA THR A 92 -2.35 -2.59 4.08
C THR A 92 -1.40 -3.36 3.16
N THR A 93 -1.94 -4.18 2.26
CA THR A 93 -1.18 -4.93 1.25
C THR A 93 -0.44 -4.00 0.29
N VAL A 94 -1.11 -2.96 -0.22
CA VAL A 94 -0.50 -1.95 -1.09
C VAL A 94 0.61 -1.19 -0.35
N CYS A 95 0.35 -0.79 0.89
CA CYS A 95 1.32 -0.06 1.70
C CYS A 95 2.58 -0.90 1.93
N LEU A 96 2.42 -2.18 2.29
CA LEU A 96 3.54 -3.11 2.47
C LEU A 96 4.44 -3.20 1.23
N GLY A 97 3.86 -3.31 0.03
CA GLY A 97 4.63 -3.33 -1.21
C GLY A 97 5.42 -2.05 -1.45
N LYS A 98 4.81 -0.89 -1.16
CA LYS A 98 5.45 0.42 -1.33
C LYS A 98 6.58 0.70 -0.34
N ILE A 99 6.49 0.18 0.88
CA ILE A 99 7.54 0.34 1.90
C ILE A 99 8.61 -0.76 1.84
N GLY A 100 8.42 -1.78 0.97
CA GLY A 100 9.34 -2.89 0.79
C GLY A 100 10.82 -2.50 0.67
N PRO A 101 11.20 -1.46 -0.08
CA PRO A 101 12.59 -1.00 -0.18
C PRO A 101 13.24 -0.57 1.15
N TYR A 102 12.45 -0.08 2.11
CA TYR A 102 12.93 0.33 3.43
C TYR A 102 13.08 -0.83 4.41
N LEU A 103 12.49 -2.00 4.11
CA LEU A 103 12.63 -3.19 4.94
C LEU A 103 14.01 -3.81 4.76
N ASN A 104 14.57 -4.37 5.84
CA ASN A 104 15.80 -5.13 5.74
C ASN A 104 15.56 -6.48 5.03
N ALA A 105 16.63 -7.05 4.44
CA ALA A 105 16.55 -8.26 3.62
C ALA A 105 15.86 -9.44 4.34
N SER A 106 16.19 -9.67 5.61
CA SER A 106 15.59 -10.72 6.43
C SER A 106 14.08 -10.56 6.57
N THR A 107 13.62 -9.33 6.81
CA THR A 107 12.20 -9.00 6.94
C THR A 107 11.49 -9.12 5.60
N ARG A 108 12.07 -8.64 4.50
CA ARG A 108 11.50 -8.79 3.14
C ARG A 108 11.24 -10.26 2.83
N LYS A 109 12.25 -11.12 3.01
CA LYS A 109 12.17 -12.56 2.75
C LYS A 109 11.08 -13.24 3.58
N ARG A 110 10.94 -12.85 4.85
CA ARG A 110 9.95 -13.43 5.77
C ARG A 110 8.53 -12.93 5.49
N VAL A 111 8.35 -11.65 5.16
CA VAL A 111 7.05 -10.99 5.19
C VAL A 111 6.40 -10.88 3.81
N LEU A 112 7.14 -10.48 2.77
CA LEU A 112 6.53 -10.08 1.49
C LEU A 112 5.78 -11.24 0.82
N ILE A 113 6.45 -12.38 0.63
CA ILE A 113 5.82 -13.55 0.01
C ILE A 113 4.61 -14.01 0.83
N SER A 114 4.77 -14.15 2.15
CA SER A 114 3.68 -14.58 3.03
C SER A 114 2.48 -13.64 2.99
N ALA A 115 2.70 -12.33 2.96
CA ALA A 115 1.65 -11.33 2.99
C ALA A 115 0.91 -11.27 1.64
N PHE A 116 1.64 -11.28 0.52
CA PHE A 116 1.02 -11.25 -0.81
C PHE A 116 0.31 -12.57 -1.14
N SER A 117 0.86 -13.72 -0.76
CA SER A 117 0.17 -15.02 -0.88
C SER A 117 -1.11 -15.11 -0.05
N ARG A 118 -1.20 -14.36 1.05
CA ARG A 118 -2.43 -14.27 1.84
C ARG A 118 -3.44 -13.36 1.15
N ALA A 119 -2.99 -12.18 0.69
CA ALA A 119 -3.85 -11.21 0.01
C ALA A 119 -4.48 -11.79 -1.26
N THR A 120 -3.79 -12.65 -2.01
CA THR A 120 -4.34 -13.34 -3.19
C THR A 120 -5.51 -14.27 -2.89
N LYS A 121 -5.78 -14.59 -1.61
CA LYS A 121 -6.90 -15.44 -1.17
C LYS A 121 -8.01 -14.65 -0.47
N ASP A 122 -7.93 -13.32 -0.47
CA ASP A 122 -8.88 -12.45 0.21
C ASP A 122 -10.27 -12.51 -0.47
N PRO A 123 -11.38 -12.55 0.31
CA PRO A 123 -12.72 -12.47 -0.28
C PRO A 123 -12.95 -11.16 -1.06
N PHE A 124 -12.28 -10.08 -0.68
CA PHE A 124 -12.35 -8.79 -1.35
C PHE A 124 -11.42 -8.75 -2.57
N ALA A 125 -11.99 -8.77 -3.77
CA ALA A 125 -11.22 -8.87 -5.01
C ALA A 125 -10.12 -7.80 -5.22
N PRO A 126 -10.31 -6.51 -4.86
CA PRO A 126 -9.23 -5.54 -4.93
C PRO A 126 -8.02 -5.90 -4.06
N SER A 127 -8.22 -6.59 -2.93
CA SER A 127 -7.14 -7.10 -2.08
C SER A 127 -6.36 -8.22 -2.80
N ARG A 128 -7.05 -9.11 -3.54
CA ARG A 128 -6.39 -10.14 -4.37
C ARG A 128 -5.54 -9.53 -5.48
N ALA A 129 -6.10 -8.54 -6.20
CA ALA A 129 -5.36 -7.78 -7.20
C ALA A 129 -4.15 -7.07 -6.59
N ALA A 130 -4.30 -6.47 -5.41
CA ALA A 130 -3.19 -5.84 -4.68
C ALA A 130 -2.09 -6.86 -4.29
N GLY A 131 -2.45 -8.10 -3.97
CA GLY A 131 -1.48 -9.19 -3.75
C GLY A 131 -0.64 -9.49 -4.99
N VAL A 132 -1.27 -9.62 -6.15
CA VAL A 132 -0.57 -9.82 -7.44
C VAL A 132 0.36 -8.65 -7.77
N LEU A 133 -0.15 -7.43 -7.64
CA LEU A 133 0.61 -6.21 -7.89
C LEU A 133 1.74 -6.03 -6.87
N GLY A 134 1.55 -6.49 -5.63
CA GLY A 134 2.58 -6.53 -4.60
C GLY A 134 3.76 -7.41 -4.98
N PHE A 135 3.48 -8.65 -5.42
CA PHE A 135 4.52 -9.55 -5.95
C PHE A 135 5.30 -8.91 -7.09
N ALA A 136 4.57 -8.36 -8.06
CA ALA A 136 5.15 -7.67 -9.19
C ALA A 136 6.07 -6.54 -8.67
N ALA A 137 5.55 -5.58 -7.90
CA ALA A 137 6.26 -4.38 -7.47
C ALA A 137 7.54 -4.65 -6.68
N THR A 138 7.66 -5.84 -6.10
CA THR A 138 8.76 -6.27 -5.24
C THR A 138 9.63 -7.37 -5.85
N HIS A 139 9.50 -7.63 -7.15
CA HIS A 139 10.19 -8.73 -7.86
C HIS A 139 11.72 -8.76 -7.69
N ASN A 140 12.37 -7.62 -7.47
CA ASN A 140 13.82 -7.52 -7.24
C ASN A 140 14.26 -8.10 -5.89
N PHE A 141 13.33 -8.27 -4.95
CA PHE A 141 13.61 -8.79 -3.61
C PHE A 141 13.45 -10.31 -3.49
N TYR A 142 13.16 -11.00 -4.60
CA TYR A 142 12.96 -12.45 -4.63
C TYR A 142 14.07 -13.15 -5.39
N SER A 143 14.57 -14.23 -4.79
CA SER A 143 15.46 -15.17 -5.47
C SER A 143 14.75 -15.87 -6.62
N MET A 144 15.49 -16.37 -7.60
CA MET A 144 14.98 -17.18 -8.71
C MET A 144 14.25 -18.42 -8.16
N SER A 145 14.80 -19.02 -7.10
CA SER A 145 14.18 -20.14 -6.40
C SER A 145 12.82 -19.77 -5.81
N ASP A 146 12.70 -18.62 -5.13
CA ASP A 146 11.42 -18.16 -4.57
C ASP A 146 10.41 -17.81 -5.68
N CYS A 147 10.86 -17.19 -6.78
CA CYS A 147 10.03 -16.90 -7.94
C CYS A 147 9.39 -18.18 -8.50
N ALA A 148 10.19 -19.22 -8.73
CA ALA A 148 9.74 -20.48 -9.32
C ALA A 148 8.90 -21.33 -8.35
N LEU A 149 9.34 -21.49 -7.10
CA LEU A 149 8.77 -22.47 -6.17
C LEU A 149 7.64 -21.92 -5.29
N LYS A 150 7.55 -20.60 -5.12
CA LYS A 150 6.59 -19.98 -4.19
C LYS A 150 5.66 -18.99 -4.87
N ILE A 151 6.18 -18.13 -5.74
CA ILE A 151 5.40 -17.02 -6.30
C ILE A 151 4.58 -17.49 -7.50
N LEU A 152 5.21 -18.10 -8.50
CA LEU A 152 4.50 -18.58 -9.70
C LEU A 152 3.35 -19.53 -9.37
N PRO A 153 3.49 -20.54 -8.48
CA PRO A 153 2.36 -21.41 -8.11
C PRO A 153 1.17 -20.64 -7.53
N VAL A 154 1.42 -19.59 -6.75
CA VAL A 154 0.36 -18.74 -6.19
C VAL A 154 -0.32 -17.92 -7.29
N LEU A 155 0.45 -17.35 -8.22
CA LEU A 155 -0.09 -16.56 -9.32
C LEU A 155 -0.90 -17.42 -10.30
N CYS A 156 -0.46 -18.66 -10.58
CA CYS A 156 -1.16 -19.58 -11.47
C CYS A 156 -2.60 -19.84 -10.99
N ALA A 157 -2.82 -20.00 -9.68
CA ALA A 157 -4.16 -20.19 -9.13
C ALA A 157 -5.10 -19.00 -9.43
N LEU A 158 -4.57 -17.79 -9.58
CA LEU A 158 -5.38 -16.59 -9.87
C LEU A 158 -5.72 -16.41 -11.36
N THR A 159 -5.19 -17.26 -12.24
CA THR A 159 -5.57 -17.23 -13.67
C THR A 159 -7.01 -17.64 -13.92
N VAL A 160 -7.65 -18.30 -12.94
CA VAL A 160 -9.05 -18.71 -12.94
C VAL A 160 -9.88 -17.96 -11.88
N ASP A 161 -9.39 -16.83 -11.38
CA ASP A 161 -10.13 -15.99 -10.43
C ASP A 161 -11.48 -15.55 -11.01
N LEU A 162 -12.52 -15.38 -10.17
CA LEU A 162 -13.84 -14.95 -10.62
C LEU A 162 -13.81 -13.56 -11.28
N GLU A 163 -12.95 -12.67 -10.79
CA GLU A 163 -12.84 -11.31 -11.28
C GLU A 163 -11.86 -11.21 -12.44
N LYS A 164 -12.34 -10.72 -13.59
CA LYS A 164 -11.51 -10.55 -14.80
C LYS A 164 -10.29 -9.68 -14.53
N THR A 165 -10.46 -8.62 -13.75
CA THR A 165 -9.37 -7.69 -13.42
C THR A 165 -8.24 -8.37 -12.65
N VAL A 166 -8.54 -9.34 -11.79
CA VAL A 166 -7.55 -10.13 -11.07
C VAL A 166 -6.82 -11.07 -12.03
N ARG A 167 -7.56 -11.77 -12.90
CA ARG A 167 -6.98 -12.66 -13.93
C ARG A 167 -6.02 -11.90 -14.85
N ASP A 168 -6.42 -10.73 -15.33
CA ASP A 168 -5.61 -9.89 -16.22
C ASP A 168 -4.26 -9.54 -15.57
N GLN A 169 -4.26 -9.16 -14.29
CA GLN A 169 -3.02 -8.87 -13.56
C GLN A 169 -2.19 -10.13 -13.29
N ALA A 170 -2.83 -11.26 -12.97
CA ALA A 170 -2.14 -12.53 -12.74
C ALA A 170 -1.35 -12.95 -13.99
N PHE A 171 -1.98 -12.93 -15.17
CA PHE A 171 -1.29 -13.25 -16.42
C PHE A 171 -0.13 -12.29 -16.74
N LYS A 172 -0.28 -10.99 -16.48
CA LYS A 172 0.82 -10.03 -16.66
C LYS A 172 1.99 -10.35 -15.72
N ALA A 173 1.70 -10.61 -14.44
CA ALA A 173 2.72 -10.93 -13.45
C ALA A 173 3.43 -12.26 -13.77
N ILE A 174 2.69 -13.31 -14.15
CA ILE A 174 3.26 -14.61 -14.55
C ILE A 174 4.25 -14.44 -15.69
N ARG A 175 3.86 -13.72 -16.76
CA ARG A 175 4.78 -13.47 -17.89
C ARG A 175 6.05 -12.76 -17.44
N SER A 176 5.92 -11.73 -16.60
CA SER A 176 7.09 -11.00 -16.07
C SER A 176 8.03 -11.89 -15.25
N PHE A 177 7.49 -12.76 -14.38
CA PHE A 177 8.31 -13.70 -13.61
C PHE A 177 8.94 -14.80 -14.47
N MET A 178 8.21 -15.29 -15.49
CA MET A 178 8.75 -16.25 -16.45
C MET A 178 9.91 -15.66 -17.24
N THR A 179 9.76 -14.45 -17.79
CA THR A 179 10.86 -13.75 -18.48
C THR A 179 12.09 -13.61 -17.57
N LYS A 180 11.90 -13.26 -16.29
CA LYS A 180 13.01 -13.17 -15.32
C LYS A 180 13.76 -14.50 -15.15
N LEU A 181 13.03 -15.62 -15.09
CA LEU A 181 13.61 -16.96 -14.96
C LEU A 181 14.29 -17.42 -16.26
N GLU A 182 13.67 -17.15 -17.41
CA GLU A 182 14.21 -17.45 -18.74
C GLU A 182 15.54 -16.72 -18.95
N THR A 183 15.65 -15.45 -18.58
CA THR A 183 16.89 -14.67 -18.65
C THR A 183 18.06 -15.36 -17.93
N VAL A 184 17.85 -15.90 -16.73
CA VAL A 184 18.89 -16.65 -16.00
C VAL A 184 19.14 -18.03 -16.61
N SER A 185 18.13 -18.65 -17.21
CA SER A 185 18.29 -19.93 -17.91
C SER A 185 19.12 -19.78 -19.19
N GLU A 186 18.96 -18.67 -19.91
CA GLU A 186 19.71 -18.35 -21.13
C GLU A 186 21.16 -17.98 -20.80
N ASP A 187 21.36 -17.18 -19.74
CA ASP A 187 22.67 -16.78 -19.27
C ASP A 187 22.76 -16.93 -17.74
N PRO A 188 23.27 -18.08 -17.24
CA PRO A 188 23.46 -18.30 -15.82
C PRO A 188 24.36 -17.27 -15.12
N GLY A 189 25.19 -16.53 -15.88
CA GLY A 189 26.02 -15.44 -15.36
C GLY A 189 25.21 -14.26 -14.83
N GLN A 190 23.96 -14.08 -15.29
CA GLN A 190 23.10 -12.97 -14.88
C GLN A 190 22.46 -13.16 -13.50
N LEU A 191 22.58 -14.34 -12.90
CA LEU A 191 21.99 -14.65 -11.59
C LEU A 191 22.42 -13.64 -10.52
N SER A 192 23.72 -13.33 -10.44
CA SER A 192 24.26 -12.41 -9.43
C SER A 192 23.71 -10.99 -9.57
N GLU A 193 23.50 -10.53 -10.81
CA GLU A 193 22.98 -9.19 -11.09
C GLU A 193 21.48 -9.10 -10.80
N LEU A 194 20.71 -10.12 -11.19
CA LEU A 194 19.26 -10.18 -10.98
C LEU A 194 18.85 -10.44 -9.52
N GLU A 195 19.76 -10.98 -8.70
CA GLU A 195 19.56 -11.19 -7.27
C GLU A 195 20.30 -10.17 -6.37
N LYS A 196 20.98 -9.17 -6.94
CA LYS A 196 21.77 -8.19 -6.15
C LYS A 196 20.95 -7.51 -5.04
N ASP A 197 19.68 -7.26 -5.31
CA ASP A 197 18.77 -6.57 -4.40
C ASP A 197 18.11 -7.50 -3.37
N VAL A 198 18.22 -8.83 -3.53
CA VAL A 198 17.63 -9.82 -2.61
C VAL A 198 18.26 -9.66 -1.22
N HIS A 199 19.59 -9.57 -1.19
CA HIS A 199 20.39 -9.46 0.02
C HIS A 199 20.82 -8.02 0.35
N ALA A 200 20.51 -7.06 -0.50
CA ALA A 200 20.84 -5.65 -0.26
C ALA A 200 20.24 -5.13 1.06
N ALA A 201 20.98 -4.27 1.74
CA ALA A 201 20.47 -3.52 2.89
C ALA A 201 19.24 -2.67 2.50
N SER A 202 18.46 -2.25 3.48
CA SER A 202 17.35 -1.31 3.25
C SER A 202 17.86 -0.02 2.61
N THR A 203 17.12 0.51 1.63
CA THR A 203 17.48 1.81 1.02
C THR A 203 17.38 2.91 2.07
N SER A 204 18.46 3.66 2.29
CA SER A 204 18.44 4.85 3.15
C SER A 204 17.59 5.97 2.52
N PRO A 205 16.94 6.83 3.33
CA PRO A 205 16.12 7.94 2.84
C PRO A 205 17.02 9.01 2.21
N GLY A 206 17.25 8.91 0.90
CA GLY A 206 18.15 9.84 0.19
C GLY A 206 18.56 9.35 -1.19
N ALA A 207 18.52 8.04 -1.44
CA ALA A 207 18.63 7.49 -2.79
C ALA A 207 17.23 7.49 -3.43
N GLY A 208 17.05 8.27 -4.49
CA GLY A 208 15.76 8.56 -5.10
C GLY A 208 14.88 7.33 -5.34
N VAL A 209 13.75 7.29 -4.62
CA VAL A 209 12.65 6.32 -4.82
C VAL A 209 11.86 6.63 -6.12
N ALA A 210 12.34 7.57 -6.93
CA ALA A 210 11.66 8.10 -8.11
C ALA A 210 12.06 7.42 -9.44
N ALA A 211 13.04 6.51 -9.47
CA ALA A 211 13.67 6.10 -10.74
C ALA A 211 13.52 4.63 -11.17
N SER A 212 12.76 3.77 -10.47
CA SER A 212 12.57 2.37 -10.92
C SER A 212 11.10 1.93 -10.91
N TRP A 213 10.30 2.66 -11.67
CA TRP A 213 8.92 2.35 -12.00
C TRP A 213 8.67 2.33 -13.52
N ALA A 214 9.69 2.72 -14.32
CA ALA A 214 9.55 2.96 -15.75
C ALA A 214 9.88 1.75 -16.65
N GLY A 215 10.35 0.61 -16.12
CA GLY A 215 10.89 -0.48 -16.96
C GLY A 215 9.92 -1.62 -17.29
N TRP A 216 9.03 -2.02 -16.37
CA TRP A 216 8.34 -3.31 -16.50
C TRP A 216 6.84 -3.27 -16.12
N ALA A 217 6.32 -2.08 -15.75
CA ALA A 217 4.94 -1.86 -15.29
C ALA A 217 4.15 -0.86 -16.14
N VAL A 218 4.30 -0.90 -17.48
CA VAL A 218 3.44 -0.07 -18.34
C VAL A 218 2.01 -0.64 -18.33
N THR A 219 1.08 0.17 -17.84
CA THR A 219 -0.39 -0.01 -17.76
C THR A 219 -0.97 -0.87 -16.61
N GLY A 220 -1.21 -0.23 -15.45
CA GLY A 220 -2.27 -0.73 -14.57
C GLY A 220 -2.39 -0.15 -13.16
N VAL A 221 -1.28 0.26 -12.52
CA VAL A 221 -1.30 0.44 -11.05
C VAL A 221 -1.78 1.84 -10.59
N SER A 222 -1.64 2.87 -11.43
CA SER A 222 -2.07 4.24 -11.07
C SER A 222 -3.58 4.49 -11.17
N SER A 223 -4.34 3.62 -11.85
CA SER A 223 -5.76 3.83 -12.16
C SER A 223 -6.73 3.25 -11.11
N LEU A 224 -6.32 2.22 -10.36
CA LEU A 224 -7.17 1.61 -9.33
C LEU A 224 -7.17 2.38 -8.01
N THR A 225 -6.12 3.15 -7.71
CA THR A 225 -6.06 3.96 -6.48
C THR A 225 -6.78 5.30 -6.60
N SER A 226 -6.95 5.84 -7.81
CA SER A 226 -7.64 7.12 -8.04
C SER A 226 -9.17 6.99 -8.07
N LYS A 227 -9.72 5.79 -8.30
CA LYS A 227 -11.18 5.53 -8.25
C LYS A 227 -11.69 5.03 -6.89
N LEU A 228 -10.80 4.75 -5.93
CA LEU A 228 -11.15 4.38 -4.54
C LEU A 228 -10.99 5.54 -3.55
N ILE A 229 -10.68 6.74 -4.04
CA ILE A 229 -10.69 7.98 -3.28
C ILE A 229 -11.87 8.81 -3.80
N PRO A 230 -13.04 8.83 -3.14
CA PRO A 230 -13.93 9.96 -3.30
C PRO A 230 -13.12 11.19 -2.87
N ALA A 231 -12.86 12.10 -3.80
CA ALA A 231 -12.38 13.42 -3.45
C ALA A 231 -13.36 13.97 -2.40
N LEU A 232 -12.89 14.15 -1.17
CA LEU A 232 -13.62 14.84 -0.12
C LEU A 232 -13.84 16.27 -0.63
N ARG A 233 -15.01 16.53 -1.23
CA ARG A 233 -15.46 17.90 -1.45
C ARG A 233 -15.58 18.54 -0.07
N PRO A 234 -14.95 19.69 0.19
CA PRO A 234 -15.15 20.38 1.44
C PRO A 234 -16.61 20.86 1.49
N VAL A 235 -17.36 20.34 2.47
CA VAL A 235 -18.62 20.94 2.90
C VAL A 235 -18.25 22.22 3.62
N GLY A 236 -18.46 23.35 2.96
CA GLY A 236 -18.34 24.68 3.58
C GLY A 236 -19.44 24.89 4.63
N PRO A 237 -19.18 25.67 5.69
CA PRO A 237 -20.13 25.89 6.78
C PRO A 237 -21.29 26.78 6.32
N GLY A 238 -22.50 26.45 6.77
CA GLY A 238 -23.71 27.22 6.46
C GLY A 238 -23.79 28.57 7.19
N GLY A 239 -24.53 29.48 6.56
CA GLY A 239 -24.97 30.79 7.06
C GLY A 239 -25.00 31.78 5.88
N GLY A 240 -26.04 32.52 5.54
CA GLY A 240 -27.41 32.68 6.03
C GLY A 240 -28.15 33.57 5.01
N ARG A 241 -29.48 33.45 5.00
CA ARG A 241 -30.55 34.32 4.44
C ARG A 241 -30.14 35.54 3.59
N ASP A 242 -30.78 35.67 2.42
CA ASP A 242 -31.58 36.88 2.16
C ASP A 242 -32.83 36.60 1.30
N ARG A 243 -33.85 37.44 1.52
CA ARG A 243 -35.25 37.35 1.07
C ARG A 243 -35.50 38.08 -0.27
N GLY A 244 -36.63 37.69 -0.89
CA GLY A 244 -37.46 38.55 -1.77
C GLY A 244 -37.25 38.27 -3.25
N GLY A 245 -38.24 38.15 -4.14
CA GLY A 245 -39.70 38.31 -4.16
C GLY A 245 -40.04 38.15 -5.67
N GLY A 246 -41.00 37.34 -6.08
CA GLY A 246 -42.38 37.76 -6.29
C GLY A 246 -42.82 37.49 -7.74
N GLY A 247 -44.05 37.00 -7.91
CA GLY A 247 -44.82 36.92 -9.17
C GLY A 247 -44.34 35.87 -10.20
N GLY A 248 -45.15 35.04 -10.83
CA GLY A 248 -46.60 34.99 -10.98
C GLY A 248 -46.92 34.44 -12.39
N GLY A 249 -47.87 33.50 -12.48
CA GLY A 249 -48.71 33.32 -13.67
C GLY A 249 -48.33 32.26 -14.71
N GLY A 250 -49.27 31.31 -14.92
CA GLY A 250 -49.61 30.65 -16.20
C GLY A 250 -48.64 29.58 -16.73
N GLU A 251 -49.05 28.52 -17.42
CA GLU A 251 -50.36 28.08 -17.88
C GLU A 251 -50.24 26.62 -18.39
N LEU A 252 -51.39 25.99 -18.54
CA LEU A 252 -51.69 24.61 -18.94
C LEU A 252 -51.30 24.21 -20.39
N SER A 253 -51.18 22.89 -20.59
CA SER A 253 -51.36 22.11 -21.84
C SER A 253 -50.22 22.20 -22.88
N ARG A 254 -49.77 21.15 -23.56
CA ARG A 254 -50.27 19.80 -23.86
C ARG A 254 -49.11 18.79 -23.84
#